data_AF-A0A285MRX1-F1
#
_entry.id   AF-A0A285MRX1-F1
#
_cell.length_a   1.000
_cell.length_b   1.000
_cell.length_c   1.000
_cell.angle_alpha   90.00
_cell.angle_beta   90.00
_cell.angle_gamma   90.00
#
_symmetry.space_group_name_H-M   'P 1'
#
loop_
_entity.id
_entity.type
_entity.pdbx_description
1 polymer ?
#
loop_
_entity_poly.entity_id
_entity_poly.type
_entity_poly.pdbx_seq_one_letter_code
_entity_poly.pdbx_strand_id
1 'polypeptide(L)'
;MKKDNLNQLFERLQGDFDHEEPRGGHQDRFLEKLNKANGVVTLQKKKTNWWKPLSIAASVVIVCLLGLQVFNTEPSIKEQVVEISPEVSQTEFYFASLIEEQIQLLKDEKSPETAKLVDDTLLQLDKLEINYQNLEKELINGGDSKIILNAMITNFQTRIDLLKEVLTNIENIKNLKSYNDENFTI
;
A
#
# COMPACT_ATOMS: atom_id res chain seq x y z
N MET A 1 81.39 -40.29 37.84
CA MET A 1 80.48 -40.16 39.01
C MET A 1 79.04 -40.21 38.48
N LYS A 2 78.22 -41.08 39.09
CA LYS A 2 76.89 -41.55 38.67
C LYS A 2 75.90 -40.43 38.29
N LYS A 3 75.71 -40.16 36.98
CA LYS A 3 74.50 -39.49 36.44
C LYS A 3 73.38 -40.50 36.16
N ASP A 4 73.70 -41.79 36.15
CA ASP A 4 72.78 -42.87 35.75
C ASP A 4 71.64 -43.11 36.75
N ASN A 5 71.78 -42.66 38.00
CA ASN A 5 70.81 -42.95 39.06
C ASN A 5 69.44 -42.27 38.85
N LEU A 6 69.40 -41.05 38.31
CA LEU A 6 68.13 -40.35 38.07
C LEU A 6 67.41 -40.91 36.84
N ASN A 7 68.15 -41.14 35.75
CA ASN A 7 67.56 -41.72 34.54
C ASN A 7 67.01 -43.12 34.82
N GLN A 8 67.75 -43.96 35.55
CA GLN A 8 67.26 -45.27 35.98
C GLN A 8 66.06 -45.20 36.94
N LEU A 9 66.00 -44.17 37.80
CA LEU A 9 64.85 -43.93 38.68
C LEU A 9 63.60 -43.56 37.87
N PHE A 10 63.73 -42.67 36.89
CA PHE A 10 62.62 -42.28 36.02
C PHE A 10 62.17 -43.41 35.12
N GLU A 11 63.10 -44.19 34.53
CA GLU A 11 62.77 -45.40 33.75
C GLU A 11 62.02 -46.43 34.60
N ARG A 12 62.45 -46.64 35.86
CA ARG A 12 61.78 -47.58 36.78
C ARG A 12 60.38 -47.13 37.18
N LEU A 13 60.16 -45.82 37.31
CA LEU A 13 58.89 -45.24 37.75
C LEU A 13 58.04 -44.75 36.57
N GLN A 14 58.47 -45.01 35.33
CA GLN A 14 57.77 -44.59 34.14
C GLN A 14 56.44 -45.34 34.03
N GLY A 15 55.33 -44.61 34.18
CA GLY A 15 53.96 -45.18 34.20
C GLY A 15 53.36 -45.31 35.60
N ASP A 16 54.14 -45.14 36.68
CA ASP A 16 53.64 -45.17 38.07
C ASP A 16 53.04 -43.81 38.51
N PHE A 17 53.03 -42.79 37.65
CA PHE A 17 52.58 -41.44 37.99
C PHE A 17 51.22 -41.07 37.40
N ASP A 18 50.70 -41.85 36.43
CA ASP A 18 49.49 -41.53 35.68
C ASP A 18 48.24 -42.17 36.32
N HIS A 19 48.07 -41.98 37.64
CA HIS A 19 46.97 -42.58 38.39
C HIS A 19 45.64 -41.83 38.25
N GLU A 20 45.67 -40.51 38.07
CA GLU A 20 44.47 -39.68 37.99
C GLU A 20 44.66 -38.47 37.06
N GLU A 21 43.64 -38.16 36.26
CA GLU A 21 43.59 -36.92 35.49
C GLU A 21 42.99 -35.77 36.31
N PRO A 22 43.47 -34.53 36.14
CA PRO A 22 42.87 -33.38 36.78
C PRO A 22 41.41 -33.20 36.38
N ARG A 23 40.57 -32.76 37.33
CA ARG A 23 39.18 -32.39 37.04
C ARG A 23 39.10 -31.34 35.93
N GLY A 24 38.13 -31.49 35.03
CA GLY A 24 37.85 -30.54 33.93
C GLY A 24 37.92 -29.06 34.34
N GLY A 25 38.48 -28.23 33.46
CA GLY A 25 38.77 -26.82 33.74
C GLY A 25 39.96 -26.58 34.69
N HIS A 26 40.78 -27.61 34.96
CA HIS A 26 42.00 -27.46 35.77
C HIS A 26 42.96 -26.42 35.17
N GLN A 27 43.17 -26.45 33.85
CA GLN A 27 44.04 -25.52 33.15
C GLN A 27 43.59 -24.07 33.35
N ASP A 28 42.29 -23.80 33.27
CA ASP A 28 41.73 -22.46 33.46
C ASP A 28 41.92 -21.97 34.90
N ARG A 29 41.62 -22.83 35.90
CA ARG A 29 41.84 -22.51 37.33
C ARG A 29 43.32 -22.33 37.65
N PHE A 30 44.19 -23.10 37.01
CA PHE A 30 45.64 -22.98 37.16
C PHE A 30 46.13 -21.65 36.58
N LEU A 31 45.71 -21.30 35.36
CA LEU A 31 46.02 -20.02 34.72
C LEU A 31 45.48 -18.85 35.54
N GLU A 32 44.27 -18.93 36.06
CA GLU A 32 43.67 -17.90 36.92
C GLU A 32 44.51 -17.70 38.19
N LYS A 33 44.88 -18.79 38.87
CA LYS A 33 45.71 -18.74 40.08
C LYS A 33 47.12 -18.21 39.80
N LEU A 34 47.73 -18.60 38.68
CA LEU A 34 49.04 -18.13 38.22
C LEU A 34 49.01 -16.63 37.92
N ASN A 35 48.01 -16.17 37.16
CA ASN A 35 47.85 -14.77 36.78
C ASN A 35 47.58 -13.89 38.01
N LYS A 36 46.78 -14.39 38.97
CA LYS A 36 46.54 -13.73 40.26
C LYS A 36 47.81 -13.59 41.10
N ALA A 37 48.67 -14.61 41.12
CA ALA A 37 49.94 -14.58 41.84
C ALA A 37 50.97 -13.65 41.18
N ASN A 38 50.95 -13.55 39.85
CA ASN A 38 51.84 -12.69 39.07
C ASN A 38 51.31 -11.26 38.86
N GLY A 39 50.17 -10.90 39.48
CA GLY A 39 49.57 -9.56 39.38
C GLY A 39 49.06 -9.19 37.98
N VAL A 40 48.89 -10.15 37.08
CA VAL A 40 48.47 -9.91 35.70
C VAL A 40 46.95 -9.99 35.61
N VAL A 41 46.29 -8.89 35.23
CA VAL A 41 44.83 -8.84 35.06
C VAL A 41 44.43 -9.57 33.77
N THR A 42 43.59 -10.59 33.88
CA THR A 42 43.03 -11.27 32.70
C THR A 42 42.01 -10.36 32.00
N LEU A 43 42.28 -9.96 30.75
CA LEU A 43 41.32 -9.22 29.93
C LEU A 43 40.18 -10.16 29.51
N GLN A 44 39.01 -10.02 30.13
CA GLN A 44 37.82 -10.73 29.66
C GLN A 44 37.46 -10.25 28.25
N LYS A 45 37.33 -11.17 27.29
CA LYS A 45 36.84 -10.85 25.94
C LYS A 45 35.41 -10.31 26.05
N LYS A 46 35.24 -9.02 25.73
CA LYS A 46 33.93 -8.36 25.69
C LYS A 46 33.03 -9.06 24.67
N LYS A 47 31.95 -9.69 25.12
CA LYS A 47 30.88 -10.16 24.22
C LYS A 47 30.28 -8.96 23.51
N THR A 48 30.50 -8.84 22.21
CA THR A 48 29.86 -7.83 21.39
C THR A 48 28.39 -8.17 21.26
N ASN A 49 27.51 -7.21 21.56
CA ASN A 49 26.07 -7.40 21.50
C ASN A 49 25.58 -7.17 20.05
N TRP A 50 25.44 -8.25 19.29
CA TRP A 50 25.04 -8.24 17.86
C TRP A 50 23.64 -7.69 17.59
N TRP A 51 22.86 -7.39 18.65
CA TRP A 51 21.50 -6.87 18.53
C TRP A 51 21.46 -5.40 18.11
N LYS A 52 22.50 -4.62 18.45
CA LYS A 52 22.58 -3.20 18.08
C LYS A 52 22.71 -2.95 16.56
N PRO A 53 23.62 -3.62 15.82
CA PRO A 53 23.68 -3.45 14.36
C PRO A 53 22.44 -4.03 13.64
N LEU A 54 21.79 -5.05 14.20
CA LEU A 54 20.58 -5.64 13.62
C LEU A 54 19.39 -4.66 13.62
N SER A 55 19.20 -3.90 14.70
CA SER A 55 18.13 -2.89 14.78
C SER A 55 18.31 -1.75 13.79
N ILE A 56 19.56 -1.37 13.49
CA ILE A 56 19.88 -0.30 12.53
C ILE A 56 19.60 -0.77 11.09
N ALA A 57 20.00 -2.00 10.76
CA ALA A 57 19.72 -2.57 9.45
C ALA A 57 18.21 -2.65 9.18
N ALA A 58 17.41 -3.05 10.18
CA ALA A 58 15.96 -3.11 10.06
C ALA A 58 15.32 -1.74 9.78
N SER A 59 15.77 -0.67 10.45
CA SER A 59 15.25 0.68 10.19
C SER A 59 15.62 1.20 8.79
N VAL A 60 16.83 0.89 8.31
CA VAL A 60 17.26 1.27 6.95
C VAL A 60 16.43 0.53 5.91
N VAL A 61 16.20 -0.76 6.10
CA VAL A 61 15.35 -1.56 5.20
C VAL A 61 13.92 -1.02 5.15
N ILE A 62 13.32 -0.66 6.30
CA ILE A 62 11.97 -0.07 6.33
C ILE A 62 11.94 1.26 5.57
N VAL A 63 12.91 2.14 5.78
CA VAL A 63 12.98 3.42 5.05
C VAL A 63 13.19 3.21 3.56
N CYS A 64 14.04 2.26 3.15
CA CYS A 64 14.23 1.90 1.75
C CYS A 64 12.96 1.32 1.12
N LEU A 65 12.23 0.45 1.83
CA LEU A 65 10.99 -0.14 1.33
C LEU A 65 9.90 0.94 1.15
N LEU A 66 9.75 1.84 2.13
CA LEU A 66 8.82 2.97 2.03
C LEU A 66 9.25 3.94 0.92
N GLY A 67 10.55 4.20 0.78
CA GLY A 67 11.09 5.02 -0.30
C GLY A 67 10.78 4.43 -1.67
N LEU A 68 11.06 3.13 -1.89
CA LEU A 68 10.74 2.45 -3.15
C LEU A 68 9.25 2.47 -3.46
N GLN A 69 8.37 2.40 -2.44
CA GLN A 69 6.93 2.51 -2.66
C GLN A 69 6.50 3.90 -3.17
N VAL A 70 7.11 4.98 -2.65
CA VAL A 70 6.79 6.36 -3.07
C VAL A 70 7.40 6.70 -4.44
N PHE A 71 8.57 6.16 -4.77
CA PHE A 71 9.23 6.43 -6.04
C PHE A 71 8.73 5.58 -7.21
N ASN A 72 8.05 4.46 -6.94
CA ASN A 72 7.51 3.56 -7.97
C ASN A 72 6.00 3.74 -8.23
N THR A 73 5.40 4.83 -7.75
CA THR A 73 4.01 5.15 -8.12
C THR A 73 3.98 5.79 -9.50
N GLU A 74 3.50 5.01 -10.48
CA GLU A 74 3.10 5.54 -11.79
C GLU A 74 1.98 6.58 -11.60
N PRO A 75 1.99 7.70 -12.34
CA PRO A 75 0.94 8.69 -12.26
C PRO A 75 -0.40 8.05 -12.64
N SER A 76 -1.46 8.40 -11.91
CA SER A 76 -2.81 7.94 -12.23
C SER A 76 -3.26 8.47 -13.60
N ILE A 77 -4.26 7.82 -14.21
CA ILE A 77 -4.89 8.28 -15.46
C ILE A 77 -5.31 9.75 -15.36
N LYS A 78 -5.89 10.15 -14.23
CA LYS A 78 -6.31 11.54 -13.98
C LYS A 78 -5.14 12.51 -13.96
N GLU A 79 -4.04 12.16 -13.31
CA GLU A 79 -2.83 13.00 -13.28
C GLU A 79 -2.21 13.15 -14.68
N GLN A 80 -2.19 12.06 -15.47
CA GLN A 80 -1.71 12.09 -16.85
C GLN A 80 -2.61 12.94 -17.76
N VAL A 81 -3.94 12.87 -17.59
CA VAL A 81 -4.89 13.73 -18.33
C VAL A 81 -4.70 15.20 -17.99
N VAL A 82 -4.50 15.54 -16.71
CA VAL A 82 -4.25 16.92 -16.24
C VAL A 82 -2.96 17.48 -16.86
N GLU A 83 -1.92 16.66 -16.98
CA GLU A 83 -0.66 17.06 -17.62
C GLU A 83 -0.85 17.39 -19.11
N ILE A 84 -1.71 16.65 -19.81
CA ILE A 84 -1.99 16.85 -21.24
C ILE A 84 -2.92 18.04 -21.49
N SER A 85 -3.99 18.17 -20.69
CA SER A 85 -4.95 19.27 -20.81
C SER A 85 -5.42 19.72 -19.42
N PRO A 86 -4.79 20.75 -18.83
CA PRO A 86 -5.17 21.24 -17.51
C PRO A 86 -6.58 21.83 -17.48
N GLU A 87 -7.11 22.30 -18.62
CA GLU A 87 -8.47 22.82 -18.74
C GLU A 87 -9.54 21.72 -18.53
N VAL A 88 -9.22 20.47 -18.86
CA VAL A 88 -10.11 19.32 -18.59
C VAL A 88 -10.33 19.16 -17.11
N SER A 89 -9.30 19.32 -16.29
CA SER A 89 -9.39 19.08 -14.85
C SER A 89 -10.41 19.97 -14.16
N GLN A 90 -10.41 21.28 -14.46
CA GLN A 90 -11.37 22.22 -13.88
C GLN A 90 -12.79 21.93 -14.34
N THR A 91 -12.93 21.59 -15.63
CA THR A 91 -14.21 21.31 -16.28
C THR A 91 -14.83 20.01 -15.76
N GLU A 92 -14.01 18.95 -15.66
CA GLU A 92 -14.36 17.65 -15.11
C GLU A 92 -14.83 17.78 -13.66
N PHE A 93 -14.07 18.47 -12.81
CA PHE A 93 -14.44 18.64 -11.40
C PHE A 93 -15.83 19.32 -11.25
N TYR A 94 -16.04 20.40 -12.00
CA TYR A 94 -17.31 21.13 -11.97
C TYR A 94 -18.48 20.26 -12.46
N PHE A 95 -18.36 19.64 -13.62
CA PHE A 95 -19.47 18.86 -14.20
C PHE A 95 -19.70 17.52 -13.50
N ALA A 96 -18.65 16.86 -13.00
CA ALA A 96 -18.80 15.63 -12.23
C ALA A 96 -19.62 15.87 -10.97
N SER A 97 -19.33 16.96 -10.24
CA SER A 97 -20.07 17.34 -9.04
C SER A 97 -21.55 17.60 -9.34
N LEU A 98 -21.84 18.36 -10.40
CA LEU A 98 -23.21 18.65 -10.81
C LEU A 98 -23.96 17.39 -11.26
N ILE A 99 -23.31 16.50 -12.02
CA ILE A 99 -23.92 15.25 -12.47
C ILE A 99 -24.21 14.34 -11.29
N GLU A 100 -23.31 14.25 -10.32
CA GLU A 100 -23.51 13.45 -9.11
C GLU A 100 -24.71 13.95 -8.29
N GLU A 101 -24.82 15.27 -8.10
CA GLU A 101 -25.98 15.89 -7.45
C GLU A 101 -27.29 15.54 -8.18
N GLN A 102 -27.31 15.68 -9.50
CA GLN A 102 -28.49 15.38 -10.32
C GLN A 102 -28.84 13.89 -10.36
N ILE A 103 -27.84 13.00 -10.30
CA ILE A 103 -28.06 11.56 -10.15
C ILE A 103 -28.71 11.25 -8.81
N GLN A 104 -28.30 11.94 -7.74
CA GLN A 104 -28.91 11.76 -6.43
C GLN A 104 -30.37 12.20 -6.45
N LEU A 105 -30.66 13.38 -7.02
CA LEU A 105 -32.03 13.85 -7.21
C LEU A 105 -32.87 12.85 -8.02
N LEU A 106 -32.33 12.31 -9.12
CA LEU A 106 -33.00 11.29 -9.92
C LEU A 106 -33.34 10.03 -9.12
N LYS A 107 -32.44 9.59 -8.23
CA LYS A 107 -32.66 8.42 -7.36
C LYS A 107 -33.74 8.70 -6.32
N ASP A 108 -33.76 9.89 -5.75
CA ASP A 108 -34.76 10.30 -4.75
C ASP A 108 -36.17 10.40 -5.35
N GLU A 109 -36.25 10.65 -6.66
CA GLU A 109 -37.49 10.70 -7.44
C GLU A 109 -38.06 9.30 -7.81
N LYS A 110 -37.42 8.21 -7.36
CA LYS A 110 -37.84 6.84 -7.63
C LYS A 110 -39.12 6.46 -6.88
N SER A 111 -40.18 6.15 -7.62
CA SER A 111 -41.47 5.63 -7.15
C SER A 111 -41.87 4.39 -7.97
N PRO A 112 -42.92 3.63 -7.59
CA PRO A 112 -43.40 2.50 -8.40
C PRO A 112 -43.70 2.87 -9.86
N GLU A 113 -44.18 4.09 -10.11
CA GLU A 113 -44.54 4.59 -11.42
C GLU A 113 -43.34 5.08 -12.24
N THR A 114 -42.27 5.56 -11.58
CA THR A 114 -41.06 6.10 -12.22
C THR A 114 -39.88 5.13 -12.22
N ALA A 115 -39.97 4.02 -11.47
CA ALA A 115 -38.86 3.11 -11.21
C ALA A 115 -38.15 2.63 -12.48
N LYS A 116 -38.90 2.21 -13.50
CA LYS A 116 -38.33 1.74 -14.75
C LYS A 116 -37.53 2.84 -15.46
N LEU A 117 -38.10 4.05 -15.52
CA LEU A 117 -37.46 5.19 -16.17
C LEU A 117 -36.17 5.59 -15.43
N VAL A 118 -36.20 5.63 -14.09
CA VAL A 118 -35.02 5.89 -13.26
C VAL A 118 -33.94 4.82 -13.49
N ASP A 119 -34.30 3.54 -13.42
CA ASP A 119 -33.34 2.44 -13.55
C ASP A 119 -32.71 2.37 -14.94
N ASP A 120 -33.51 2.53 -16.00
CA ASP A 120 -33.01 2.58 -17.38
C ASP A 120 -32.10 3.79 -17.61
N THR A 121 -32.35 4.91 -16.92
CA THR A 121 -31.52 6.11 -17.01
C THR A 121 -30.18 5.94 -16.30
N LEU A 122 -30.16 5.35 -15.11
CA LEU A 122 -28.92 5.05 -14.39
C LEU A 122 -28.02 4.11 -15.21
N LEU A 123 -28.59 3.10 -15.87
CA LEU A 123 -27.85 2.21 -16.77
C LEU A 123 -27.26 2.95 -17.99
N GLN A 124 -27.95 3.97 -18.51
CA GLN A 124 -27.43 4.79 -19.60
C GLN A 124 -26.31 5.73 -19.14
N LEU A 125 -26.44 6.31 -17.95
CA LEU A 125 -25.41 7.14 -17.34
C LEU A 125 -24.12 6.34 -17.07
N ASP A 126 -24.24 5.10 -16.63
CA ASP A 126 -23.08 4.19 -16.46
C ASP A 126 -22.35 3.93 -17.78
N LYS A 127 -23.09 3.74 -18.88
CA LYS A 127 -22.48 3.58 -20.21
C LYS A 127 -21.75 4.85 -20.65
N LEU A 128 -22.33 6.01 -20.39
CA LEU A 128 -21.70 7.30 -20.70
C LEU A 128 -20.44 7.52 -19.87
N GLU A 129 -20.44 7.16 -18.59
CA GLU A 129 -19.26 7.19 -17.72
C GLU A 129 -18.14 6.27 -18.23
N ILE A 130 -18.47 5.03 -18.61
CA ILE A 130 -17.47 4.10 -19.19
C ILE A 130 -16.88 4.68 -20.49
N ASN A 131 -17.71 5.31 -21.33
CA ASN A 131 -17.23 5.97 -22.55
C ASN A 131 -16.29 7.13 -22.23
N TYR A 132 -16.57 7.93 -21.20
CA TYR A 132 -15.69 9.00 -20.76
C TYR A 132 -14.31 8.48 -20.33
N GLN A 133 -14.28 7.42 -19.52
CA GLN A 133 -13.03 6.78 -19.08
C GLN A 133 -12.22 6.19 -20.24
N ASN A 134 -12.88 5.78 -21.33
CA ASN A 134 -12.17 5.35 -22.53
C ASN A 134 -11.57 6.53 -23.29
N LEU A 135 -12.26 7.68 -23.34
CA LEU A 135 -11.72 8.92 -23.92
C LEU A 135 -10.50 9.41 -23.14
N GLU A 136 -10.48 9.32 -21.81
CA GLU A 136 -9.28 9.62 -21.00
C GLU A 136 -8.08 8.75 -21.42
N LYS A 137 -8.30 7.45 -21.62
CA LYS A 137 -7.25 6.53 -22.08
C LYS A 137 -6.78 6.86 -23.49
N GLU A 138 -7.70 7.17 -24.40
CA GLU A 138 -7.34 7.59 -25.77
C GLU A 138 -6.52 8.88 -25.78
N LEU A 139 -6.84 9.82 -24.89
CA LEU A 139 -6.08 11.07 -24.73
C LEU A 139 -4.65 10.78 -24.29
N ILE A 140 -4.49 9.94 -23.26
CA ILE A 140 -3.16 9.53 -22.75
C ILE A 140 -2.35 8.77 -23.79
N ASN A 141 -3.01 7.91 -24.57
CA ASN A 141 -2.35 7.09 -25.59
C ASN A 141 -1.94 7.89 -26.86
N GLY A 142 -2.08 9.21 -26.85
CA GLY A 142 -1.62 10.09 -27.93
C GLY A 142 -2.58 10.21 -29.11
N GLY A 143 -3.89 10.00 -28.89
CA GLY A 143 -4.90 10.33 -29.89
C GLY A 143 -5.02 11.83 -30.14
N ASP A 144 -5.78 12.24 -31.16
CA ASP A 144 -5.97 13.66 -31.47
C ASP A 144 -6.68 14.37 -30.31
N SER A 145 -5.91 15.12 -29.52
CA SER A 145 -6.39 15.76 -28.30
C SER A 145 -7.59 16.67 -28.57
N LYS A 146 -7.62 17.40 -29.68
CA LYS A 146 -8.75 18.30 -29.96
C LYS A 146 -10.03 17.51 -30.22
N ILE A 147 -9.94 16.40 -30.95
CA ILE A 147 -11.10 15.54 -31.22
C ILE A 147 -11.59 14.88 -29.92
N ILE A 148 -10.66 14.34 -29.13
CA ILE A 148 -10.97 13.62 -27.90
C ILE A 148 -11.57 14.57 -26.84
N LEU A 149 -10.99 15.75 -26.67
CA LEU A 149 -11.52 16.77 -25.76
C LEU A 149 -12.95 17.19 -26.14
N ASN A 150 -13.23 17.37 -27.42
CA ASN A 150 -14.60 17.64 -27.88
C ASN A 150 -15.54 16.47 -27.55
N ALA A 151 -15.10 15.22 -27.74
CA ALA A 151 -15.89 14.05 -27.38
C ALA A 151 -16.15 13.96 -25.87
N MET A 152 -15.17 14.33 -25.03
CA MET A 152 -15.32 14.39 -23.56
C MET A 152 -16.36 15.46 -23.17
N ILE A 153 -16.32 16.63 -23.79
CA ILE A 153 -17.33 17.69 -23.58
C ILE A 153 -18.72 17.21 -24.02
N THR A 154 -18.83 16.60 -25.19
CA THR A 154 -20.09 16.05 -25.69
C THR A 154 -20.64 14.96 -24.77
N ASN A 155 -19.78 14.13 -24.17
CA ASN A 155 -20.19 13.14 -23.19
C ASN A 155 -20.87 13.79 -21.97
N PHE A 156 -20.24 14.82 -21.38
CA PHE A 156 -20.85 15.57 -20.27
C PHE A 156 -22.19 16.20 -20.67
N GLN A 157 -22.25 16.87 -21.81
CA GLN A 157 -23.50 17.45 -22.33
C GLN A 157 -24.60 16.39 -22.46
N THR A 158 -24.26 15.23 -23.02
CA THR A 158 -25.20 14.12 -23.19
C THR A 158 -25.77 13.63 -21.85
N ARG A 159 -24.91 13.50 -20.82
CA ARG A 159 -25.35 13.10 -19.47
C ARG A 159 -26.28 14.13 -18.86
N ILE A 160 -25.96 15.41 -19.00
CA ILE A 160 -26.75 16.53 -18.47
C ILE A 160 -28.12 16.59 -19.16
N ASP A 161 -28.15 16.48 -20.49
CA ASP A 161 -29.39 16.51 -21.26
C ASP A 161 -30.29 15.33 -20.92
N LEU A 162 -29.73 14.12 -20.80
CA LEU A 162 -30.46 12.93 -20.36
C LEU A 162 -31.07 13.11 -18.96
N LEU A 163 -30.27 13.58 -17.99
CA LEU A 163 -30.75 13.84 -16.63
C LEU A 163 -31.90 14.84 -16.63
N LYS A 164 -31.74 15.95 -17.36
CA LYS A 164 -32.76 17.00 -17.46
C LYS A 164 -34.05 16.48 -18.08
N GLU A 165 -33.96 15.74 -19.18
CA GLU A 165 -35.13 15.15 -19.86
C GLU A 165 -35.88 14.21 -18.93
N VAL A 166 -35.15 13.32 -18.24
CA VAL A 166 -35.76 12.30 -17.38
C VAL A 166 -36.41 12.92 -16.15
N LEU A 167 -35.73 13.87 -15.48
CA LEU A 167 -36.32 14.60 -14.34
C LEU A 167 -37.59 15.35 -14.75
N THR A 168 -37.59 15.99 -15.93
CA THR A 168 -38.78 16.66 -16.48
C THR A 168 -39.92 15.65 -16.73
N ASN A 169 -39.60 14.48 -17.28
CA ASN A 169 -40.59 13.43 -17.51
C ASN A 169 -41.17 12.88 -16.20
N ILE A 170 -40.35 12.73 -15.16
CA ILE A 170 -40.82 12.32 -13.83
C ILE A 170 -41.78 13.35 -13.24
N GLU A 171 -41.44 14.65 -13.32
CA GLU A 171 -42.31 15.73 -12.85
C GLU A 171 -43.66 15.69 -13.56
N ASN A 172 -43.68 15.47 -14.87
CA ASN A 172 -44.92 15.32 -15.65
C ASN A 172 -45.75 14.12 -15.19
N ILE A 173 -45.12 12.97 -14.93
CA ILE A 173 -45.81 11.78 -14.41
C ILE A 173 -46.45 12.06 -13.04
N LYS A 174 -45.72 12.74 -12.14
CA LYS A 174 -46.24 13.13 -10.82
C LYS A 174 -47.44 14.08 -10.91
N ASN A 175 -47.37 15.09 -11.78
CA ASN A 175 -48.46 16.04 -12.00
C ASN A 175 -49.73 15.39 -12.55
N LEU A 176 -49.59 14.45 -13.49
CA LEU A 176 -50.73 13.68 -14.02
C LEU A 176 -51.42 12.84 -12.95
N LYS A 177 -50.66 12.26 -12.00
CA LYS A 177 -51.23 11.52 -10.87
C LYS A 177 -52.03 12.43 -9.94
N SER A 178 -51.47 13.59 -9.56
CA SER A 178 -52.16 14.54 -8.68
C SER A 178 -53.52 14.97 -9.24
N TYR A 179 -53.59 15.23 -10.56
CA TYR A 179 -54.85 15.58 -11.22
C TYR A 179 -55.87 14.43 -11.21
N ASN A 180 -55.42 13.19 -11.36
CA ASN A 180 -56.31 12.04 -11.32
C ASN A 180 -56.78 11.73 -9.90
N ASP A 181 -55.94 11.88 -8.87
CA ASP A 181 -56.34 11.59 -7.49
C ASP A 181 -57.38 12.59 -6.94
N GLU A 182 -57.34 13.87 -7.37
CA GLU A 182 -58.32 14.89 -6.96
C GLU A 182 -59.71 14.68 -7.60
N ASN A 183 -59.77 14.19 -8.84
CA ASN A 183 -61.03 14.00 -9.58
C ASN A 183 -61.81 12.74 -9.17
N PHE A 184 -61.25 11.87 -8.32
CA PHE A 184 -61.90 10.62 -7.87
C PHE A 184 -62.51 10.70 -6.46
N THR A 185 -62.52 11.88 -5.84
CA THR A 185 -63.27 12.10 -4.59
C THR A 185 -64.74 12.42 -4.90
N ILE A 186 -65.58 11.38 -5.07
CA ILE A 186 -67.05 11.47 -5.11
C ILE A 186 -67.64 10.60 -4.00
#